data_AF-A0A2K1QGW5-F1
#
_entry.id   AF-A0A2K1QGW5-F1
#
_cell.length_a   1.000
_cell.length_b   1.000
_cell.length_c   1.000
_cell.angle_alpha   90.00
_cell.angle_beta   90.00
_cell.angle_gamma   90.00
#
_symmetry.space_group_name_H-M   'P 1'
#
loop_
_entity.id
_entity.type
_entity.pdbx_description
1 polymer ?
#
loop_
_entity_poly.entity_id
_entity_poly.type
_entity_poly.pdbx_seq_one_letter_code
_entity_poly.pdbx_strand_id
1 'polypeptide(L)'
;MGRGASKAGASTTCQKCLQKGHYSYECKTAVQERPYASRPSRSQQLMNPQLRPTITDQALEDSDKTAEKKGLADKILEKNAAERRRKRGLDHVDEP
;
A
#
# COMPACT_ATOMS: atom_id res chain seq x y z
N MET A 1 16.59 -11.22 18.64
CA MET A 1 17.59 -12.10 17.99
C MET A 1 18.19 -11.39 16.79
N GLY A 2 19.45 -10.97 16.84
CA GLY A 2 20.15 -10.38 15.69
C GLY A 2 20.68 -11.49 14.79
N ARG A 3 20.22 -11.55 13.52
CA ARG A 3 20.82 -12.45 12.54
C ARG A 3 22.26 -12.00 12.33
N GLY A 4 23.24 -12.87 12.58
CA GLY A 4 24.66 -12.60 12.32
C GLY A 4 24.88 -12.19 10.86
N ALA A 5 26.05 -11.59 10.58
CA ALA A 5 26.43 -11.14 9.24
C ALA A 5 26.18 -12.25 8.22
N SER A 6 25.05 -12.15 7.52
CA SER A 6 24.61 -13.18 6.59
C SER A 6 25.51 -13.03 5.38
N LYS A 7 26.24 -14.08 4.99
CA LYS A 7 26.97 -14.08 3.72
C LYS A 7 25.96 -14.00 2.58
N ALA A 8 26.32 -13.28 1.51
CA ALA A 8 25.46 -13.15 0.35
C ALA A 8 25.20 -14.54 -0.24
N GLY A 9 23.92 -14.93 -0.32
CA GLY A 9 23.52 -16.17 -0.99
C GLY A 9 23.52 -15.99 -2.51
N ALA A 10 23.40 -17.10 -3.24
CA ALA A 10 23.28 -17.10 -4.71
C ALA A 10 22.06 -16.30 -5.23
N SER A 11 21.04 -16.07 -4.40
CA SER A 11 19.87 -15.24 -4.71
C SER A 11 20.05 -13.75 -4.38
N THR A 12 21.10 -13.38 -3.63
CA THR A 12 21.33 -11.99 -3.22
C THR A 12 21.76 -11.18 -4.45
N THR A 13 20.96 -10.18 -4.81
CA THR A 13 21.22 -9.31 -5.98
C THR A 13 21.76 -7.96 -5.52
N CYS A 14 22.88 -7.54 -6.08
CA CYS A 14 23.51 -6.27 -5.77
C CYS A 14 22.77 -5.10 -6.45
N GLN A 15 22.37 -4.09 -5.67
CA GLN A 15 21.68 -2.90 -6.22
C GLN A 15 22.59 -1.97 -7.03
N LYS A 16 23.92 -2.16 -6.98
CA LYS A 16 24.89 -1.29 -7.67
C LYS A 16 25.21 -1.74 -9.09
N CYS A 17 25.36 -3.05 -9.30
CA CYS A 17 25.72 -3.65 -10.58
C CYS A 17 24.68 -4.67 -11.10
N LEU A 18 23.61 -4.92 -10.34
CA LEU A 18 22.52 -5.85 -10.66
C LEU A 18 22.94 -7.32 -10.81
N GLN A 19 24.17 -7.67 -10.44
CA GLN A 19 24.67 -9.05 -10.42
C GLN A 19 24.32 -9.76 -9.10
N LYS A 20 24.23 -11.09 -9.16
CA LYS A 20 23.96 -11.94 -8.00
C LYS A 20 25.24 -12.33 -7.26
N GLY A 21 25.10 -12.76 -6.00
CA GLY A 21 26.18 -13.39 -5.22
C GLY A 21 26.97 -12.46 -4.29
N HIS A 22 26.62 -11.18 -4.19
CA HIS A 22 27.26 -10.24 -3.25
C HIS A 22 26.30 -9.13 -2.82
N TYR A 23 26.58 -8.50 -1.68
CA TYR A 23 25.85 -7.32 -1.24
C TYR A 23 26.40 -6.03 -1.87
N SER A 24 25.59 -4.98 -1.88
CA SER A 24 25.96 -3.68 -2.45
C SER A 24 27.20 -3.04 -1.80
N TYR A 25 27.52 -3.37 -0.55
CA TYR A 25 28.71 -2.88 0.15
C TYR A 25 30.00 -3.62 -0.24
N GLU A 26 29.91 -4.80 -0.84
CA GLU A 26 31.05 -5.60 -1.32
C GLU A 26 31.28 -5.45 -2.83
N CYS A 27 30.45 -4.63 -3.50
CA CYS A 27 30.47 -4.47 -4.94
C CYS A 27 31.73 -3.72 -5.40
N LYS A 28 32.58 -4.42 -6.15
CA LYS A 28 33.84 -3.91 -6.72
C LYS A 28 33.70 -3.39 -8.15
N THR A 29 32.50 -3.45 -8.74
CA THR A 29 32.26 -2.98 -10.10
C THR A 29 32.53 -1.48 -10.21
N ALA A 30 33.36 -1.09 -11.19
CA ALA A 30 33.70 0.30 -11.45
C ALA A 30 32.45 1.13 -11.76
N VAL A 31 32.44 2.42 -11.42
CA VAL A 31 31.25 3.27 -11.56
C VAL A 31 30.75 3.35 -13.01
N GLN A 32 31.66 3.32 -13.97
CA GLN A 32 31.37 3.37 -15.40
C GLN A 32 30.71 2.08 -15.93
N GLU A 33 31.08 0.93 -15.35
CA GLU A 33 30.54 -0.40 -15.70
C GLU A 33 29.20 -0.69 -15.01
N ARG A 34 28.76 0.18 -14.09
CA ARG A 34 27.48 0.01 -13.40
C ARG A 34 26.36 0.35 -14.39
N PRO A 35 25.44 -0.59 -14.68
CA PRO A 35 24.35 -0.32 -15.61
C PRO A 35 23.53 0.88 -15.14
N TYR A 36 23.56 1.97 -15.91
CA TYR A 36 22.64 3.08 -15.71
C TYR A 36 21.32 2.73 -16.39
N ALA A 37 20.45 2.05 -15.66
CA ALA A 37 19.06 1.91 -16.09
C ALA A 37 18.37 3.25 -15.87
N SER A 38 18.03 3.95 -16.96
CA SER A 38 17.21 5.16 -16.89
C SER A 38 15.91 4.82 -16.16
N ARG A 39 15.69 5.44 -15.00
CA ARG A 39 14.45 5.23 -14.25
C ARG A 39 13.33 5.96 -15.00
N PRO A 40 12.31 5.26 -15.52
CA PRO A 40 11.17 5.94 -16.12
C PRO A 40 10.54 6.83 -15.07
N SER A 41 10.15 8.03 -15.47
CA SER A 41 9.44 8.95 -14.58
C SER A 41 8.12 8.32 -14.13
N ARG A 42 7.58 8.76 -12.98
CA ARG A 42 6.29 8.26 -12.47
C ARG A 42 5.19 8.35 -13.52
N SER A 43 5.15 9.44 -14.31
CA SER A 43 4.20 9.59 -15.42
C SER A 43 4.45 8.57 -16.52
N GLN A 44 5.71 8.36 -16.92
CA GLN A 44 6.09 7.39 -17.94
C GLN A 44 5.82 5.94 -17.51
N GLN A 45 5.90 5.64 -16.21
CA GLN A 45 5.48 4.35 -15.65
C GLN A 45 3.96 4.13 -15.76
N LEU A 46 3.16 5.14 -15.41
CA LEU A 46 1.70 5.07 -15.48
C LEU A 46 1.15 4.97 -16.91
N MET A 47 1.92 5.44 -17.90
CA MET A 47 1.55 5.35 -19.32
C MET A 47 1.74 3.95 -19.90
N ASN A 48 2.46 3.05 -19.21
CA ASN A 48 2.78 1.72 -19.73
C ASN A 48 1.53 0.83 -19.72
N PRO A 49 1.03 0.38 -20.90
CA PRO A 49 -0.17 -0.44 -20.99
C PRO A 49 -0.03 -1.80 -20.31
N GLN A 50 1.18 -2.32 -20.14
CA GLN A 50 1.43 -3.60 -19.45
C GLN A 50 1.30 -3.52 -17.93
N LEU A 51 1.44 -2.32 -17.36
CA LEU A 51 1.26 -2.08 -15.93
C LEU A 51 -0.19 -1.73 -15.58
N ARG A 52 -1.07 -1.63 -16.59
CA ARG A 52 -2.50 -1.43 -16.36
C ARG A 52 -3.03 -2.70 -15.72
N PRO A 53 -3.61 -2.63 -14.51
CA PRO A 53 -4.27 -3.79 -13.95
C PRO A 53 -5.38 -4.22 -14.93
N THR A 54 -5.39 -5.50 -15.30
CA THR A 54 -6.54 -6.08 -15.97
C THR A 54 -7.71 -5.90 -15.02
N ILE A 55 -8.77 -5.20 -15.46
CA ILE A 55 -10.03 -5.17 -14.72
C ILE A 55 -10.51 -6.63 -14.70
N THR A 56 -10.26 -7.31 -13.58
CA THR A 56 -10.82 -8.63 -13.32
C THR A 56 -12.27 -8.44 -12.90
N ASP A 57 -13.14 -9.40 -13.21
CA ASP A 57 -14.58 -9.31 -12.94
C ASP A 57 -14.90 -8.98 -11.46
N GLN A 58 -13.99 -9.30 -10.53
CA GLN A 58 -14.07 -8.92 -9.12
C GLN A 58 -14.20 -7.40 -8.88
N ALA A 59 -13.55 -6.56 -9.70
CA ALA A 59 -13.66 -5.11 -9.59
C ALA A 59 -15.04 -4.58 -10.02
N LEU A 60 -15.74 -5.31 -10.91
CA LEU A 60 -17.12 -4.99 -11.30
C LEU A 60 -18.09 -5.39 -10.18
N GLU A 61 -17.92 -6.56 -9.57
CA GLU A 61 -18.72 -7.00 -8.41
C GLU A 61 -18.61 -6.03 -7.23
N ASP A 62 -17.44 -5.43 -7.00
CA ASP A 62 -17.25 -4.44 -5.94
C ASP A 62 -17.89 -3.09 -6.28
N SER A 63 -18.06 -2.77 -7.56
CA SER A 63 -18.77 -1.58 -8.02
C SER A 63 -20.27 -1.67 -7.72
N ASP A 64 -20.87 -2.85 -7.91
CA ASP A 64 -22.26 -3.12 -7.53
C ASP A 64 -22.45 -3.03 -6.00
N LYS A 65 -21.51 -3.59 -5.22
CA LYS A 65 -21.50 -3.43 -3.75
C LYS A 65 -21.34 -1.98 -3.32
N THR A 66 -20.63 -1.13 -4.08
CA THR A 66 -20.57 0.31 -3.76
C THR A 66 -21.86 1.05 -4.08
N ALA A 67 -22.65 0.59 -5.06
CA ALA A 67 -23.97 1.14 -5.33
C ALA A 67 -24.96 0.85 -4.19
N GLU A 68 -24.91 -0.34 -3.61
CA GLU A 68 -25.69 -0.72 -2.41
C GLU A 68 -25.31 0.10 -1.16
N LYS A 69 -24.09 0.62 -1.10
CA LYS A 69 -23.56 1.40 0.03
C LYS A 69 -23.87 2.90 -0.03
N LYS A 70 -24.55 3.38 -1.08
CA LYS A 70 -24.97 4.79 -1.20
C LYS A 70 -25.89 5.16 -0.03
N GLY A 71 -25.56 6.23 0.68
CA GLY A 71 -26.34 6.71 1.83
C GLY A 71 -26.15 5.94 3.14
N LEU A 72 -25.24 4.95 3.21
CA LEU A 72 -24.90 4.31 4.49
C LEU A 72 -24.22 5.27 5.46
N ALA A 73 -23.42 6.21 4.95
CA ALA A 73 -22.75 7.22 5.76
C ALA A 73 -23.77 8.09 6.53
N ASP A 74 -24.82 8.56 5.87
CA ASP A 74 -25.87 9.38 6.48
C ASP A 74 -26.63 8.60 7.56
N LYS A 75 -26.98 7.33 7.28
CA LYS A 75 -27.62 6.44 8.27
C LYS A 75 -26.75 6.21 9.51
N ILE A 76 -25.44 6.06 9.33
CA ILE A 76 -24.49 5.88 10.45
C ILE A 76 -24.41 7.18 11.28
N LEU A 77 -24.35 8.34 10.62
CA LEU A 77 -24.30 9.63 11.29
C LEU A 77 -25.58 9.90 12.10
N GLU A 78 -26.75 9.61 11.53
CA GLU A 78 -28.04 9.76 12.21
C GLU A 78 -28.16 8.85 13.43
N LYS A 79 -27.82 7.56 13.28
CA LYS A 79 -27.83 6.60 14.40
C LYS A 79 -26.91 7.05 15.54
N ASN A 80 -25.70 7.50 15.21
CA ASN A 80 -24.74 7.98 16.21
C ASN A 80 -25.21 9.27 16.90
N ALA A 81 -25.88 10.17 16.17
CA ALA A 81 -26.47 11.38 16.75
C ALA A 81 -27.63 11.05 17.71
N ALA A 82 -28.48 10.09 17.36
CA ALA A 82 -29.57 9.61 18.21
C ALA A 82 -29.06 8.97 19.50
N GLU A 83 -28.04 8.11 19.41
CA GLU A 83 -27.38 7.50 20.57
C GLU A 83 -26.75 8.57 21.49
N ARG A 84 -26.08 9.58 20.92
CA ARG A 84 -25.54 10.71 21.72
C ARG A 84 -26.64 11.49 22.44
N ARG A 85 -27.79 11.71 21.80
CA ARG A 85 -28.95 12.38 22.45
C ARG A 85 -29.53 11.52 23.56
N ARG A 86 -29.65 10.21 23.37
CA ARG A 86 -30.13 9.27 24.39
C ARG A 86 -29.23 9.25 25.62
N LYS A 87 -27.90 9.17 25.43
CA LYS A 87 -26.94 9.24 26.54
C LYS A 87 -27.09 10.55 27.32
N ARG A 88 -27.09 11.70 26.61
CA ARG A 88 -27.31 13.04 27.20
C ARG A 88 -28.60 13.17 27.99
N GLY A 89 -29.67 12.49 27.55
CA GLY A 89 -30.92 12.46 28.29
C GLY A 89 -30.85 11.61 29.56
N LEU A 90 -30.06 10.54 29.56
CA LEU A 90 -29.85 9.67 30.72
C LEU A 90 -28.95 10.36 31.76
N ASP A 91 -27.88 11.05 31.35
CA ASP A 91 -27.02 11.80 32.29
C ASP A 91 -27.69 13.03 32.93
N HIS A 92 -28.78 13.54 32.36
CA HIS A 92 -29.55 14.65 32.94
C HIS A 92 -30.58 14.21 34.01
N VAL A 93 -30.92 12.92 34.09
CA VAL A 93 -31.96 12.41 35.01
C VAL A 93 -31.35 11.82 36.31
N ASP A 94 -30.02 11.69 36.36
CA ASP A 94 -29.24 11.19 37.51
C ASP A 94 -28.51 12.32 38.29
N GLU A 95 -29.11 13.51 38.46
CA GLU A 95 -28.67 14.53 39.44
C GLU A 95 -29.77 14.70 40.52
N PRO A 96 -29.46 14.54 41.83
CA PRO A 96 -30.45 14.55 42.91
C PRO A 96 -31.11 15.91 43.18
#